data_AF-A0A497BGQ2-F1
#
_entry.id   AF-A0A497BGQ2-F1
#
_cell.length_a   1.000
_cell.length_b   1.000
_cell.length_c   1.000
_cell.angle_alpha   90.00
_cell.angle_beta   90.00
_cell.angle_gamma   90.00
#
_symmetry.space_group_name_H-M   'P 1'
#
loop_
_entity.id
_entity.type
_entity.pdbx_description
1 polymer ?
#
loop_
_entity_poly.entity_id
_entity_poly.type
_entity_poly.pdbx_seq_one_letter_code
_entity_poly.pdbx_strand_id
1 'polypeptide(L)' 'MFWAVGLYMSYDELKNSHLLTPKEFQFFSDCMSFFLGEMEEPFEKLSFKEQVEVMKNNCPFPKCKLCEKVLEWIKKKS' A
#
# COMPACT_ATOMS: atom_id res chain seq x y z
N MET A 1 -17.41 -7.00 15.51
CA MET A 1 -16.40 -7.26 14.45
C MET A 1 -16.71 -6.31 13.30
N PHE A 2 -16.16 -5.10 13.33
CA PHE A 2 -16.23 -4.18 12.18
C PHE A 2 -15.03 -4.47 11.31
N TRP A 3 -15.24 -5.22 10.22
CA TRP A 3 -14.19 -5.49 9.25
C TRP A 3 -13.94 -4.20 8.45
N ALA A 4 -12.68 -3.88 8.22
CA ALA A 4 -12.21 -2.74 7.44
C ALA A 4 -12.60 -2.84 5.95
N VAL A 5 -13.88 -2.63 5.61
CA VAL A 5 -14.43 -2.81 4.25
C VAL A 5 -13.81 -1.84 3.22
N GLY A 6 -13.20 -0.73 3.66
CA GLY A 6 -12.59 0.28 2.77
C GLY A 6 -11.19 -0.04 2.25
N LEU A 7 -10.44 -0.94 2.92
CA LEU A 7 -9.03 -1.22 2.56
C LEU A 7 -8.89 -2.23 1.41
N TYR A 8 -9.83 -3.17 1.29
CA TYR A 8 -9.70 -4.29 0.37
C TYR A 8 -9.87 -3.88 -1.09
N MET A 9 -10.71 -2.89 -1.39
CA MET A 9 -10.99 -2.53 -2.79
C MET A 9 -9.75 -2.04 -3.54
N SER A 10 -8.99 -1.09 -3.01
CA SER A 10 -7.81 -0.55 -3.72
C SER A 10 -6.61 -1.50 -3.69
N TYR A 11 -6.50 -2.37 -2.69
CA TYR A 11 -5.44 -3.39 -2.61
C TYR A 11 -5.68 -4.53 -3.61
N ASP A 12 -6.90 -5.06 -3.68
CA ASP A 12 -7.28 -6.08 -4.66
C ASP A 12 -7.24 -5.52 -6.09
N GLU A 13 -7.63 -4.26 -6.28
CA GLU A 13 -7.45 -3.59 -7.56
C GLU A 13 -5.97 -3.47 -7.95
N LEU A 14 -5.08 -3.14 -7.00
CA LEU A 14 -3.65 -3.10 -7.27
C LEU A 14 -3.13 -4.47 -7.70
N LYS A 15 -3.53 -5.55 -7.00
CA LYS A 15 -3.18 -6.93 -7.34
C LYS A 15 -3.59 -7.31 -8.76
N ASN A 16 -4.78 -6.87 -9.20
CA ASN A 16 -5.33 -7.17 -10.53
C ASN A 16 -4.91 -6.17 -11.62
N SER A 17 -4.27 -5.05 -11.27
CA SER A 17 -3.87 -4.01 -12.23
C SER A 17 -2.67 -4.38 -13.10
N HIS A 18 -1.92 -5.43 -12.75
CA HIS A 18 -0.62 -5.78 -13.33
C HIS A 18 0.42 -4.63 -13.32
N LEU A 19 0.21 -3.58 -12.52
CA LEU A 19 1.16 -2.46 -12.35
C LEU A 19 2.49 -2.92 -11.78
N LEU A 20 2.42 -3.84 -10.81
CA LEU A 20 3.57 -4.45 -10.16
C LEU A 20 3.75 -5.86 -10.69
N THR A 21 5.00 -6.27 -10.91
CA THR A 21 5.31 -7.69 -11.13
C THR A 21 4.92 -8.51 -9.89
N PRO A 22 4.70 -9.83 -10.00
CA PRO A 22 4.35 -10.65 -8.83
C PRO A 22 5.33 -10.52 -7.66
N LYS A 23 6.64 -10.38 -7.96
CA LYS A 23 7.67 -10.15 -6.94
C LYS A 23 7.54 -8.77 -6.28
N GLU A 24 7.33 -7.73 -7.08
CA GLU A 24 7.12 -6.37 -6.56
C GLU A 24 5.85 -6.26 -5.72
N PHE A 25 4.77 -6.93 -6.13
CA PHE A 25 3.54 -7.00 -5.34
C PHE A 25 3.77 -7.72 -4.02
N GLN A 26 4.52 -8.83 -4.01
CA GLN A 26 4.86 -9.51 -2.76
C GLN A 26 5.65 -8.58 -1.82
N PHE A 27 6.68 -7.89 -2.32
CA PHE A 27 7.42 -6.92 -1.51
C PHE A 27 6.52 -5.81 -0.97
N PHE A 28 5.59 -5.30 -1.78
CA PHE A 28 4.63 -4.29 -1.34
C PHE A 28 3.69 -4.83 -0.26
N SER A 29 3.18 -6.06 -0.42
CA SER A 29 2.37 -6.77 0.58
C SER A 29 3.11 -6.92 1.89
N ASP A 30 4.36 -7.38 1.85
CA ASP A 30 5.18 -7.60 3.05
C ASP A 30 5.44 -6.27 3.78
N CYS A 31 5.70 -5.19 3.03
CA CYS A 31 5.80 -3.84 3.61
C CYS A 31 4.49 -3.43 4.28
N MET A 32 3.35 -3.61 3.62
CA MET A 32 2.03 -3.25 4.17
C MET A 32 1.76 -4.01 5.47
N SER A 33 2.04 -5.31 5.51
CA SER A 33 1.89 -6.13 6.71
C SER A 33 2.81 -5.70 7.85
N PHE A 34 4.05 -5.28 7.54
CA PHE A 34 4.96 -4.72 8.53
C PHE A 34 4.38 -3.44 9.17
N PHE A 35 3.90 -2.48 8.36
CA PHE A 35 3.32 -1.25 8.89
C PHE A 35 2.01 -1.48 9.65
N LEU A 36 1.19 -2.45 9.23
CA LEU A 36 0.01 -2.87 10.00
C LEU A 36 0.39 -3.46 11.37
N GLY A 37 1.49 -4.22 11.46
CA GLY A 37 1.96 -4.79 12.72
C GLY A 37 2.64 -3.78 13.65
N GLU A 38 3.41 -2.84 13.09
CA GLU A 38 4.17 -1.86 13.88
C GLU A 38 3.34 -0.64 14.30
N MET A 39 2.37 -0.23 13.46
CA MET A 39 1.57 0.97 13.69
C MET A 39 0.09 0.66 13.98
N GLU A 40 -0.34 -0.61 14.00
CA GLU A 40 -1.68 -1.09 14.39
C GLU A 40 -2.85 -0.17 13.95
N GLU A 41 -3.69 0.26 14.90
CA GLU A 41 -4.94 1.00 14.67
C GLU A 41 -4.80 2.30 13.87
N PRO A 42 -3.82 3.20 14.11
CA PRO A 42 -3.72 4.43 13.34
C PRO A 42 -3.42 4.19 11.87
N PHE A 43 -2.70 3.12 11.50
CA PHE A 43 -2.40 2.81 10.10
C PHE A 43 -3.58 2.14 9.39
N GLU A 44 -4.31 1.25 10.07
CA GLU A 44 -5.50 0.59 9.52
C GLU A 44 -6.63 1.61 9.23
N LYS A 45 -6.71 2.70 9.99
CA LYS A 45 -7.71 3.76 9.80
C LYS A 45 -7.40 4.72 8.64
N LEU A 46 -6.18 4.67 8.08
CA LEU A 46 -5.80 5.49 6.94
C LEU A 46 -6.44 4.99 5.64
N SER A 47 -6.70 5.89 4.70
CA SER A 47 -7.04 5.51 3.33
C SER A 47 -5.87 4.78 2.66
N PHE A 48 -6.14 3.97 1.63
CA PHE A 48 -5.08 3.25 0.90
C PHE A 48 -3.99 4.20 0.36
N LYS A 49 -4.36 5.40 -0.09
CA LYS A 49 -3.39 6.42 -0.52
C LYS A 49 -2.51 6.87 0.63
N GLU A 50 -3.09 7.20 1.77
CA GLU A 50 -2.35 7.65 2.96
C GLU A 50 -1.45 6.53 3.50
N GLN A 51 -1.90 5.27 3.48
CA GLN A 51 -1.06 4.12 3.82
C GLN A 51 0.18 4.04 2.93
N VAL A 52 0.00 4.16 1.60
CA VAL A 52 1.12 4.13 0.65
C VAL A 52 2.05 5.33 0.84
N GLU A 53 1.53 6.51 1.19
CA GLU A 53 2.33 7.70 1.52
C GLU A 53 3.15 7.50 2.80
N VAL A 54 2.55 6.95 3.86
CA VAL A 54 3.25 6.60 5.11
C VAL A 54 4.34 5.57 4.83
N MET A 55 4.03 4.51 4.07
CA MET A 55 5.02 3.50 3.67
C MET A 55 6.18 4.12 2.87
N LYS A 56 5.89 5.06 1.96
CA LYS A 56 6.91 5.77 1.18
C LYS A 56 7.82 6.60 2.09
N ASN A 57 7.23 7.39 2.99
CA ASN A 57 7.95 8.32 3.86
C ASN A 57 8.81 7.59 4.90
N ASN A 58 8.40 6.39 5.30
CA ASN A 58 9.12 5.55 6.26
C ASN A 58 9.91 4.42 5.59
N CYS A 59 10.08 4.44 4.27
CA CYS A 59 10.80 3.39 3.57
C CYS A 59 12.31 3.48 3.88
N PRO A 60 12.94 2.44 4.47
CA PRO A 60 14.37 2.46 4.80
C PRO A 60 15.26 2.35 3.54
N PHE A 61 14.66 2.09 2.37
CA PHE A 61 15.35 1.93 1.11
C PHE A 61 15.16 3.17 0.23
N PRO A 62 16.11 4.12 0.20
CA PRO A 62 15.96 5.39 -0.52
C PRO A 62 15.86 5.25 -2.05
N LYS A 63 16.18 4.07 -2.60
CA LYS A 63 16.04 3.75 -4.03
C LYS A 63 14.75 2.96 -4.36
N CYS A 64 13.93 2.64 -3.36
CA CYS A 64 12.68 1.93 -3.58
C CYS A 64 11.66 2.82 -4.29
N LYS A 65 11.19 2.37 -5.45
CA LYS A 65 10.17 3.08 -6.25
C LYS A 65 8.80 2.43 -6.21
N LEU A 66 8.59 1.41 -5.36
CA LEU A 66 7.33 0.66 -5.30
C LEU A 66 6.16 1.57 -4.91
N CYS A 67 6.27 2.25 -3.77
CA CYS A 67 5.22 3.17 -3.33
C CYS A 67 5.02 4.34 -4.30
N GLU A 68 6.06 4.80 -4.98
CA GLU A 68 5.95 5.84 -6.00
C GLU A 68 5.12 5.37 -7.21
N LYS A 69 5.41 4.18 -7.76
CA LYS A 69 4.62 3.56 -8.83
C LYS A 69 3.14 3.43 -8.44
N VAL A 70 2.86 2.96 -7.23
CA VAL A 70 1.49 2.79 -6.72
C VAL A 70 0.79 4.14 -6.57
N LEU A 71 1.46 5.17 -6.03
CA LEU A 71 0.88 6.52 -5.92
C LEU A 71 0.58 7.15 -7.28
N GLU A 72 1.47 6.98 -8.27
CA GLU A 72 1.20 7.45 -9.62
C GLU A 72 0.00 6.75 -10.25
N TRP A 73 -0.17 5.46 -10.00
CA TRP A 73 -1.33 4.70 -10.45
C TRP A 73 -2.63 5.17 -9.78
N ILE A 74 -2.62 5.39 -8.46
CA ILE A 74 -3.78 5.95 -7.73
C ILE A 74 -4.16 7.31 -8.32
N LYS A 75 -3.19 8.19 -8.59
CA LYS A 75 -3.43 9.52 -9.19
C LYS A 75 -4.07 9.47 -10.57
N LYS A 76 -3.81 8.44 -11.37
CA LYS A 76 -4.40 8.28 -12.71
C LYS A 76 -5.84 7.75 -12.67
N LYS A 77 -6.29 7.21 -11.54
CA LYS A 77 -7.66 6.69 -11.34
C LYS A 77 -8.64 7.74 -10.83
N SER A 78 -8.16 8.76 -10.11
CA SER A 78 -8.97 9.88 -9.57
C SER A 78 -9.11 11.00 -10.59
#